data_AF-C0Q937-F1
#
_entry.id   AF-C0Q937-F1
#
_cell.length_a   1.000
_cell.length_b   1.000
_cell.length_c   1.000
_cell.angle_alpha   90.00
_cell.angle_beta   90.00
_cell.angle_gamma   90.00
#
_symmetry.space_group_name_H-M   'P 1'
#
loop_
_entity.id
_entity.type
_entity.pdbx_description
1 polymer ?
#
loop_
_entity_poly.entity_id
_entity_poly.type
_entity_poly.pdbx_seq_one_letter_code
_entity_poly.pdbx_strand_id
1 'polypeptide(L)'
;MNWIEIIQLKSYSGQDRENAVAAFHHLSEPLPDDRLRHIDLFKSANLENELSILINWSGDVPHNGKSGLGLQLSRAFSDFGYIDHSGWQYSSSLFQKQER
;
A
#
# COMPACT_ATOMS: atom_id res chain seq x y z
N MET A 1 -8.50 -13.50 9.33
CA MET A 1 -8.69 -12.14 9.90
C MET A 1 -8.54 -11.11 8.79
N ASN A 2 -8.65 -9.81 9.06
CA ASN A 2 -8.33 -8.77 8.06
C ASN A 2 -7.07 -8.04 8.53
N TRP A 3 -6.20 -7.71 7.60
CA TRP A 3 -5.00 -6.93 7.90
C TRP A 3 -4.61 -6.07 6.71
N ILE A 4 -3.80 -5.06 6.97
CA ILE A 4 -3.37 -4.11 5.96
C ILE A 4 -1.86 -3.96 5.95
N GLU A 5 -1.31 -3.60 4.80
CA GLU A 5 0.03 -3.06 4.68
C GLU A 5 -0.05 -1.60 4.26
N ILE A 6 0.80 -0.78 4.84
CA ILE A 6 0.97 0.62 4.47
C ILE A 6 2.41 0.79 4.01
N ILE A 7 2.59 1.17 2.75
CA ILE A 7 3.87 1.54 2.17
C ILE A 7 3.83 3.04 1.92
N GLN A 8 4.51 3.79 2.76
CA GLN A 8 4.65 5.23 2.62
C GLN A 8 5.88 5.54 1.77
N LEU A 9 5.70 6.37 0.75
CA LEU A 9 6.76 6.87 -0.10
C LEU A 9 6.92 8.36 0.12
N LYS A 10 8.10 8.76 0.58
CA LYS A 10 8.56 10.16 0.56
C LYS A 10 9.42 10.36 -0.68
N SER A 11 8.80 10.85 -1.74
CA SER A 11 9.48 11.02 -3.04
C SER A 11 10.58 12.08 -2.98
N TYR A 12 11.63 11.92 -3.78
CA TYR A 12 12.75 12.88 -3.83
C TYR A 12 12.33 14.22 -4.44
N SER A 13 11.36 14.20 -5.36
CA SER A 13 10.82 15.39 -6.03
C SER A 13 9.35 15.19 -6.45
N GLY A 14 8.68 16.29 -6.81
CA GLY A 14 7.34 16.23 -7.38
C GLY A 14 7.27 15.43 -8.69
N GLN A 15 8.35 15.38 -9.48
CA GLN A 15 8.42 14.56 -10.69
C GLN A 15 8.52 13.07 -10.33
N ASP A 16 9.33 12.70 -9.33
CA ASP A 16 9.43 11.32 -8.85
C ASP A 16 8.10 10.83 -8.29
N ARG A 17 7.34 11.72 -7.64
CA ARG A 17 5.97 11.44 -7.23
C ARG A 17 5.06 11.09 -8.40
N GLU A 18 5.03 11.90 -9.45
CA GLU A 18 4.18 11.62 -10.61
C GLU A 18 4.65 10.37 -11.36
N ASN A 19 5.96 10.10 -11.41
CA ASN A 19 6.49 8.85 -11.95
C ASN A 19 6.04 7.64 -11.12
N ALA A 20 6.02 7.74 -9.79
CA ALA A 20 5.51 6.70 -8.91
C ALA A 20 4.00 6.45 -9.11
N VAL A 21 3.20 7.51 -9.27
CA VAL A 21 1.77 7.42 -9.60
C VAL A 21 1.57 6.70 -10.93
N ALA A 22 2.33 7.10 -11.96
CA ALA A 22 2.28 6.45 -13.26
C ALA A 22 2.68 4.96 -13.14
N ALA A 23 3.75 4.64 -12.41
CA ALA A 23 4.18 3.26 -12.18
C ALA A 23 3.09 2.42 -11.49
N PHE A 24 2.40 2.98 -10.50
CA PHE A 24 1.28 2.31 -9.83
C PHE A 24 0.15 1.96 -10.81
N HIS A 25 -0.22 2.87 -11.71
CA HIS A 25 -1.26 2.61 -12.70
C HIS A 25 -0.88 1.53 -13.74
N HIS A 26 0.42 1.27 -13.94
CA HIS A 26 0.91 0.20 -14.80
C HIS A 26 0.97 -1.17 -14.12
N LEU A 27 0.63 -1.29 -12.82
CA LEU A 27 0.55 -2.58 -12.10
C LEU A 27 -0.67 -3.42 -12.54
N SER A 28 -1.23 -3.17 -13.73
CA SER A 28 -2.56 -3.59 -14.20
C SER A 28 -2.74 -5.09 -14.47
N GLU A 29 -1.92 -5.96 -13.90
CA GLU A 29 -2.12 -7.40 -13.93
C GLU A 29 -2.76 -7.90 -12.63
N PRO A 30 -3.73 -8.84 -12.71
CA PRO A 30 -4.35 -9.41 -11.52
C PRO A 30 -3.28 -10.16 -10.73
N LEU A 31 -2.98 -9.65 -9.54
CA LEU A 31 -2.14 -10.33 -8.58
C LEU A 31 -2.87 -11.62 -8.14
N PRO A 32 -2.30 -12.81 -8.41
CA PRO A 32 -2.99 -14.09 -8.23
C PRO A 32 -2.98 -14.56 -6.77
N ASP A 33 -3.34 -13.68 -5.84
CA ASP A 33 -3.55 -14.07 -4.44
C ASP A 33 -5.01 -13.84 -4.08
N ASP A 34 -5.75 -14.93 -3.92
CA ASP A 34 -7.17 -14.95 -3.54
C ASP A 34 -7.45 -14.21 -2.21
N ARG A 35 -6.40 -13.95 -1.42
CA ARG A 35 -6.50 -13.20 -0.17
C ARG A 35 -6.40 -11.70 -0.36
N LEU A 36 -5.87 -11.22 -1.48
CA LEU A 36 -5.77 -9.79 -1.79
C LEU A 36 -7.16 -9.24 -2.07
N ARG A 37 -7.58 -8.22 -1.30
CA ARG A 37 -8.89 -7.59 -1.46
C ARG A 37 -8.87 -6.38 -2.36
N HIS A 38 -7.91 -5.48 -2.14
CA HIS A 38 -7.69 -4.29 -2.96
C HIS A 38 -6.34 -3.67 -2.64
N ILE A 39 -5.88 -2.82 -3.56
CA ILE A 39 -4.71 -1.97 -3.39
C ILE A 39 -5.14 -0.55 -3.77
N ASP A 40 -4.95 0.39 -2.85
CA ASP A 40 -5.28 1.79 -3.05
C ASP A 40 -4.01 2.64 -3.00
N LEU A 41 -3.95 3.68 -3.84
CA LEU A 41 -2.92 4.72 -3.79
C LEU A 41 -3.53 6.02 -3.26
N PHE A 42 -2.89 6.59 -2.24
CA PHE A 42 -3.24 7.86 -1.65
C PHE A 42 -2.15 8.90 -1.91
N LYS A 43 -2.56 10.12 -2.27
CA LYS A 43 -1.70 11.31 -2.22
C LYS A 43 -1.91 12.02 -0.90
N SER A 44 -0.84 12.46 -0.24
CA SER A 44 -0.98 13.28 0.97
C SER A 44 -1.60 14.63 0.65
N ALA A 45 -2.55 15.07 1.47
CA ALA A 45 -3.21 16.37 1.31
C ALA A 45 -2.33 17.55 1.72
N ASN A 46 -1.36 17.30 2.62
CA ASN A 46 -0.56 18.35 3.26
C ASN A 46 0.92 18.29 2.91
N LEU A 47 1.39 17.17 2.34
CA LEU A 47 2.80 16.93 2.02
C LEU A 47 2.91 16.60 0.54
N GLU A 48 3.35 17.58 -0.25
CA GLU A 48 3.33 17.52 -1.72
C GLU A 48 4.00 16.27 -2.28
N ASN A 49 5.08 15.81 -1.64
CA ASN A 49 5.93 14.71 -2.09
C ASN A 49 5.61 13.35 -1.43
N GLU A 50 4.51 13.22 -0.68
CA GLU A 50 4.17 11.98 0.01
C GLU A 50 3.03 11.21 -0.66
N LEU A 51 3.26 9.91 -0.82
CA LEU A 51 2.29 8.92 -1.27
C LEU A 51 2.16 7.80 -0.24
N SER A 52 1.02 7.11 -0.25
CA SER A 52 0.85 5.87 0.51
C SER A 52 0.13 4.83 -0.34
N ILE A 53 0.71 3.64 -0.42
CA ILE A 53 0.05 2.45 -0.98
C ILE A 53 -0.53 1.67 0.19
N LEU A 54 -1.84 1.44 0.16
CA LEU A 54 -2.56 0.61 1.11
C LEU A 54 -2.90 -0.72 0.46
N ILE A 55 -2.45 -1.83 1.04
CA ILE A 55 -2.77 -3.18 0.58
C ILE A 55 -3.70 -3.82 1.60
N ASN A 56 -4.88 -4.25 1.18
CA ASN A 56 -5.86 -4.89 2.06
C ASN A 56 -5.89 -6.39 1.82
N TRP A 57 -5.71 -7.16 2.89
CA TRP A 57 -5.64 -8.61 2.87
C TRP A 57 -6.73 -9.24 3.72
N SER A 58 -7.17 -10.40 3.29
CA SER A 58 -7.86 -11.38 4.12
C SER A 58 -6.92 -12.49 4.60
N GLY A 59 -7.33 -13.21 5.64
CA GLY A 59 -6.55 -14.30 6.22
C GLY A 59 -5.63 -13.84 7.34
N ASP A 60 -4.54 -14.59 7.52
CA ASP A 60 -3.61 -14.40 8.63
C ASP A 60 -2.42 -13.54 8.22
N VAL A 61 -1.86 -12.83 9.19
CA VAL A 61 -0.69 -11.99 8.97
C VAL A 61 0.56 -12.87 8.88
N PRO A 62 1.42 -12.67 7.87
CA PRO A 62 2.72 -13.32 7.81
C PRO A 62 3.52 -13.11 9.11
N HIS A 63 4.38 -14.07 9.46
CA HIS A 63 5.18 -13.99 10.70
C HIS A 63 6.09 -12.75 10.76
N ASN A 64 6.54 -12.26 9.60
CA ASN A 64 7.35 -11.05 9.48
C ASN A 64 6.52 -9.76 9.33
N GLY A 65 5.19 -9.85 9.43
CA GLY A 65 4.26 -8.72 9.32
C GLY A 65 4.10 -8.14 7.91
N LYS A 66 4.68 -8.75 6.87
CA LYS A 66 4.76 -8.17 5.52
C LYS A 66 4.52 -9.23 4.44
N SER A 67 3.71 -8.91 3.44
CA SER A 67 3.47 -9.84 2.33
C SER A 67 4.62 -9.81 1.33
N GLY A 68 4.73 -10.86 0.51
CA GLY A 68 5.68 -10.88 -0.60
C GLY A 68 5.44 -9.74 -1.59
N LEU A 69 4.17 -9.42 -1.84
CA LEU A 69 3.77 -8.29 -2.70
C LEU A 69 4.17 -6.95 -2.08
N GLY A 70 3.90 -6.73 -0.79
CA GLY A 70 4.25 -5.49 -0.10
C GLY A 70 5.75 -5.25 -0.10
N LEU A 71 6.55 -6.32 0.03
CA LEU A 71 8.01 -6.26 -0.11
C LEU A 71 8.45 -5.93 -1.55
N GLN A 72 7.79 -6.50 -2.56
CA GLN A 72 8.08 -6.20 -3.96
C GLN A 72 7.76 -4.75 -4.31
N LEU A 73 6.58 -4.27 -3.93
CA LEU A 73 6.18 -2.87 -4.13
C LEU A 73 7.11 -1.92 -3.37
N SER A 74 7.47 -2.22 -2.13
CA SER A 74 8.43 -1.41 -1.36
C SER A 74 9.78 -1.28 -2.07
N ARG A 75 10.27 -2.36 -2.69
CA ARG A 75 11.52 -2.33 -3.47
C ARG A 75 11.36 -1.60 -4.81
N ALA A 76 10.26 -1.81 -5.51
CA ALA A 76 10.02 -1.15 -6.80
C ALA A 76 9.85 0.37 -6.63
N PHE A 77 9.22 0.82 -5.54
CA PHE A 77 8.98 2.23 -5.29
C PHE A 77 10.15 2.96 -4.61
N SER A 78 11.18 2.25 -4.11
CA SER A 78 12.37 2.89 -3.54
C SER A 78 13.19 3.67 -4.56
N ASP A 79 12.99 3.41 -5.86
CA ASP A 79 13.63 4.18 -6.93
C ASP A 79 13.12 5.63 -6.98
N PHE A 80 11.92 5.90 -6.46
CA PHE A 80 11.30 7.23 -6.46
C PHE A 80 11.53 8.00 -5.15
N GLY A 81 12.04 7.36 -4.09
CA GLY A 81 12.17 7.99 -2.78
C GLY A 81 12.42 7.04 -1.61
N TYR A 82 12.29 7.60 -0.40
CA TYR A 82 12.40 6.83 0.84
C TYR A 82 11.11 6.09 1.15
N ILE A 83 11.25 4.83 1.55
CA ILE A 83 10.13 3.95 1.86
C ILE A 83 10.07 3.68 3.36
N ASP A 84 8.87 3.82 3.93
CA ASP A 84 8.50 3.19 5.19
C ASP A 84 7.40 2.15 4.93
N HIS A 85 7.55 0.94 5.46
CA HIS A 85 6.65 -0.17 5.20
C HIS A 85 6.29 -0.87 6.50
N SER A 86 5.00 -0.89 6.81
CA SER A 86 4.43 -1.47 8.02
C SER A 86 3.23 -2.35 7.73
N GLY A 87 3.01 -3.36 8.57
CA GLY A 87 1.83 -4.23 8.54
C GLY A 87 1.01 -4.06 9.81
N TRP A 88 -0.32 -4.05 9.67
CA TRP A 88 -1.25 -3.78 10.75
C TRP A 88 -2.39 -4.80 10.76
N GLN A 89 -2.64 -5.38 11.92
CA GLN A 89 -3.80 -6.25 12.15
C GLN A 89 -5.04 -5.42 12.45
N TYR A 90 -6.18 -5.81 11.86
CA TYR A 90 -7.45 -5.24 12.29
C TYR A 90 -7.72 -5.61 13.75
N SER A 91 -7.94 -4.59 14.58
CA SER A 91 -8.32 -4.77 15.99
C SER A 91 -9.81 -4.52 16.20
N SER A 92 -10.32 -3.35 15.78
CA SER A 92 -11.71 -2.94 15.98
C SER A 92 -12.08 -1.77 15.06
N SER A 93 -13.36 -1.53 14.83
CA SER A 93 -13.87 -0.33 14.16
C SER A 93 -14.96 0.33 14.99
N LEU A 94 -14.93 1.66 15.08
CA LEU A 94 -16.08 2.44 15.50
C LEU A 94 -16.98 2.62 14.27
N PHE A 95 -18.25 2.24 14.41
CA PHE A 95 -19.27 2.19 13.35
C PHE A 95 -19.07 1.05 12.33
N GLN A 96 -20.01 0.10 12.28
CA GLN A 96 -20.08 -0.90 11.20
C GLN A 96 -20.46 -0.18 9.91
N LYS A 97 -19.67 -0.33 8.84
CA LYS A 97 -20.11 0.03 7.49
C LYS A 97 -21.35 -0.82 7.17
N GLN A 98 -22.49 -0.18 6.91
CA GLN A 98 -23.58 -0.85 6.21
C GLN A 98 -23.07 -1.16 4.80
N GLU A 99 -22.85 -2.43 4.51
CA GLU A 99 -22.66 -2.90 3.14
C GLU A 99 -23.96 -2.64 2.39
N ARG A 100 -23.89 -1.86 1.30
CA ARG A 100 -24.98 -1.68 0.33
C ARG A 100 -24.83 -2.70 -0.77
#